data_AF-A0A948LZE3-F1
#
_entry.id   AF-A0A948LZE3-F1
#
_cell.length_a   1.000
_cell.length_b   1.000
_cell.length_c   1.000
_cell.angle_alpha   90.00
_cell.angle_beta   90.00
_cell.angle_gamma   90.00
#
_symmetry.space_group_name_H-M   'P 1'
#
loop_
_entity.id
_entity.type
_entity.pdbx_description
1 polymer ?
#
loop_
_entity_poly.entity_id
_entity_poly.type
_entity_poly.pdbx_seq_one_letter_code
_entity_poly.pdbx_strand_id
1 'polypeptide(L)'
;MFLKKTTKVSVIILGLLLFTVVVFGYDHLITHPKLTNGAITIYNNQTSNKLTNQQQNWIVEGSIAEDTDPRYLNHYYDPTTGQGLNGGISAKQWAQVQGSISGDYSEKAILENYKQGNYKRAYQGVGHILHLIQDMSVPAHTRNDS
;
A
#
# COMPACT_ATOMS: atom_id res chain seq x y z
N MET A 1 14.25 -8.61 -53.91
CA MET A 1 12.90 -8.02 -53.69
C MET A 1 12.35 -8.40 -52.31
N PHE A 2 13.04 -8.06 -51.20
CA PHE A 2 12.63 -8.45 -49.84
C PHE A 2 12.68 -7.32 -48.80
N LEU A 3 13.27 -6.15 -49.12
CA LEU A 3 13.46 -5.06 -48.15
C LEU A 3 12.26 -4.11 -47.97
N LYS A 4 11.21 -4.16 -48.79
CA LYS A 4 10.08 -3.20 -48.73
C LYS A 4 8.93 -3.63 -47.81
N LYS A 5 8.88 -4.89 -47.37
CA LYS A 5 7.81 -5.40 -46.48
C LYS A 5 8.13 -5.19 -44.99
N THR A 6 9.40 -5.31 -44.59
CA THR A 6 9.82 -5.20 -43.18
C THR A 6 9.69 -3.78 -42.64
N THR A 7 9.98 -2.76 -43.45
CA THR A 7 9.86 -1.34 -43.06
C THR A 7 8.43 -0.94 -42.68
N LYS A 8 7.42 -1.48 -43.39
CA LYS A 8 6.01 -1.19 -43.08
C LYS A 8 5.56 -1.83 -41.76
N VAL A 9 6.05 -3.03 -41.45
CA VAL A 9 5.75 -3.71 -40.18
C VAL A 9 6.38 -2.97 -38.99
N SER A 10 7.62 -2.49 -39.13
CA SER A 10 8.29 -1.71 -38.07
C SER A 10 7.59 -0.39 -37.76
N VAL A 11 7.04 0.31 -38.76
CA VAL A 11 6.29 1.57 -38.55
C VAL A 11 4.95 1.32 -37.86
N ILE A 12 4.28 0.20 -38.13
CA ILE A 12 3.03 -0.18 -37.47
C ILE A 12 3.26 -0.52 -35.99
N ILE A 13 4.34 -1.24 -35.66
CA ILE A 13 4.72 -1.55 -34.28
C ILE A 13 5.09 -0.28 -33.49
N LEU A 14 5.86 0.63 -34.12
CA LEU A 14 6.21 1.92 -33.51
C LEU A 14 4.96 2.80 -33.29
N GLY A 15 4.01 2.76 -34.21
CA GLY A 15 2.71 3.45 -34.08
C GLY A 15 1.85 2.89 -32.95
N LEU A 16 1.83 1.57 -32.75
CA LEU A 16 1.08 0.93 -31.66
C LEU A 16 1.68 1.20 -30.26
N LEU A 17 3.01 1.34 -30.16
CA LEU A 17 3.69 1.72 -28.90
C LEU A 17 3.41 3.16 -28.45
N LEU A 18 2.90 4.02 -29.35
CA LEU A 18 2.53 5.42 -29.05
C LEU A 18 1.09 5.56 -28.55
N PHE A 19 0.28 4.50 -28.58
CA PHE A 19 -1.05 4.46 -27.97
C PHE A 19 -0.98 3.84 -26.58
N THR A 20 -0.30 4.52 -25.65
CA THR A 20 -0.44 4.20 -24.23
C THR A 20 -1.82 4.68 -23.77
N VAL A 21 -2.70 3.73 -23.47
CA VAL A 21 -3.96 4.05 -22.80
C VAL A 21 -3.61 4.41 -21.36
N VAL A 22 -3.90 5.64 -20.95
CA VAL A 22 -3.78 6.02 -19.54
C VAL A 22 -4.88 5.27 -18.80
N VAL A 23 -4.51 4.29 -17.99
CA VAL A 23 -5.43 3.60 -17.09
C VAL A 23 -5.45 4.37 -15.78
N PHE A 24 -6.64 4.71 -15.29
CA PHE A 24 -6.79 5.34 -13.98
C PHE A 24 -6.57 4.29 -12.89
N GLY A 25 -5.47 4.43 -12.13
CA GLY A 25 -5.32 3.78 -10.84
C GLY A 25 -6.11 4.54 -9.77
N TYR A 26 -6.51 3.86 -8.70
CA TYR A 26 -7.10 4.54 -7.55
C TYR A 26 -6.07 5.48 -6.92
N ASP A 27 -6.50 6.70 -6.58
CA ASP A 27 -5.64 7.68 -5.93
C ASP A 27 -5.42 7.31 -4.45
N HIS A 28 -4.17 7.06 -4.09
CA HIS A 28 -3.72 6.81 -2.70
C HIS A 28 -4.15 7.92 -1.72
N LEU A 29 -4.36 9.15 -2.20
CA LEU A 29 -4.82 10.28 -1.40
C LEU A 29 -6.32 10.26 -1.11
N ILE A 30 -7.08 9.36 -1.75
CA ILE A 30 -8.54 9.33 -1.64
C ILE A 30 -9.02 8.09 -0.90
N THR A 31 -8.67 6.89 -1.36
CA THR A 31 -9.32 5.66 -0.88
C THR A 31 -8.83 5.26 0.50
N HIS A 32 -7.52 5.08 0.69
CA HIS A 32 -6.94 4.67 1.98
C HIS A 32 -7.26 5.65 3.11
N PRO A 33 -7.13 6.98 2.93
CA PRO A 33 -7.53 7.94 3.97
C PRO A 33 -9.00 7.86 4.35
N LYS A 34 -9.90 7.64 3.37
CA LYS A 34 -11.34 7.52 3.64
C LYS A 34 -11.67 6.25 4.42
N LEU A 35 -11.10 5.11 4.02
CA LEU A 35 -11.28 3.84 4.74
C LEU A 35 -10.71 3.92 6.15
N THR A 36 -9.52 4.52 6.31
CA THR A 36 -8.88 4.76 7.61
C THR A 36 -9.75 5.65 8.51
N ASN A 37 -10.30 6.75 8.00
CA ASN A 37 -11.24 7.59 8.76
C ASN A 37 -12.53 6.83 9.15
N GLY A 38 -13.02 5.95 8.28
CA GLY A 38 -14.15 5.07 8.60
C GLY A 38 -13.84 4.12 9.75
N ALA A 39 -12.68 3.45 9.71
CA ALA A 39 -12.22 2.57 10.77
C ALA A 39 -12.04 3.30 12.11
N ILE A 40 -11.43 4.49 12.09
CA ILE A 40 -11.30 5.38 13.25
C ILE A 40 -12.67 5.74 13.83
N THR A 41 -13.62 6.09 12.96
CA THR A 41 -14.99 6.44 13.37
C THR A 41 -15.65 5.27 14.09
N ILE A 42 -15.56 4.06 13.53
CA ILE A 42 -16.09 2.85 14.13
C ILE A 42 -15.43 2.58 15.49
N TYR A 43 -14.09 2.61 15.56
CA TYR A 43 -13.34 2.43 16.80
C TYR A 43 -13.79 3.43 17.88
N ASN A 44 -13.81 4.72 17.55
CA ASN A 44 -14.24 5.76 18.46
C ASN A 44 -15.71 5.63 18.85
N ASN A 45 -16.59 5.04 18.05
CA ASN A 45 -17.98 4.80 18.48
C ASN A 45 -18.12 3.60 19.42
N GLN A 46 -17.23 2.62 19.32
CA GLN A 46 -17.33 1.34 20.03
C GLN A 46 -16.52 1.27 21.33
N THR A 47 -15.59 2.20 21.57
CA THR A 47 -14.71 2.18 22.75
C THR A 47 -14.93 3.39 23.66
N SER A 48 -14.60 3.28 24.94
CA SER A 48 -14.54 4.44 25.86
C SER A 48 -13.27 5.26 25.67
N ASN A 49 -12.15 4.61 25.34
CA ASN A 49 -10.86 5.24 25.08
C ASN A 49 -10.81 5.79 23.65
N LYS A 50 -11.33 7.00 23.48
CA LYS A 50 -11.37 7.67 22.17
C LYS A 50 -9.98 8.11 21.73
N LEU A 51 -9.70 7.98 20.43
CA LEU A 51 -8.56 8.61 19.79
C LEU A 51 -8.77 10.13 19.72
N THR A 52 -7.75 10.89 20.10
CA THR A 52 -7.76 12.35 19.93
C THR A 52 -7.66 12.71 18.45
N ASN A 53 -8.11 13.91 18.06
CA ASN A 53 -7.98 14.37 16.66
C ASN A 53 -6.53 14.30 16.15
N GLN A 54 -5.56 14.56 17.02
CA GLN A 54 -4.15 14.47 16.67
C GLN A 54 -3.72 13.01 16.35
N GLN A 55 -4.16 12.05 17.17
CA GLN A 55 -3.88 10.63 16.92
C GLN A 55 -4.55 10.15 15.64
N GLN A 56 -5.80 10.57 15.40
CA GLN A 56 -6.51 10.25 14.16
C GLN A 56 -5.76 10.77 12.92
N ASN A 57 -5.30 12.02 12.96
CA ASN A 57 -4.51 12.60 11.87
C ASN A 57 -3.22 11.83 11.62
N TRP A 58 -2.50 11.41 12.66
CA TRP A 58 -1.28 10.61 12.51
C TRP A 58 -1.54 9.23 11.89
N ILE A 59 -2.66 8.59 12.24
CA ILE A 59 -3.05 7.31 11.62
C ILE A 59 -3.35 7.55 10.12
N VAL A 60 -4.08 8.61 9.77
CA VAL A 60 -4.36 8.95 8.37
C VAL A 60 -3.07 9.25 7.60
N GLU A 61 -2.16 10.06 8.16
CA GLU A 61 -0.83 10.31 7.59
C GLU A 61 -0.08 9.01 7.30
N GLY A 62 -0.07 8.07 8.24
CA GLY A 62 0.56 6.77 8.07
C GLY A 62 -0.07 5.93 6.96
N SER A 63 -1.40 5.95 6.83
CA SER A 63 -2.07 5.24 5.73
C SER A 63 -1.71 5.79 4.35
N ILE A 64 -1.52 7.11 4.23
CA ILE A 64 -1.06 7.72 2.97
C ILE A 64 0.40 7.36 2.69
N ALA A 65 1.22 7.36 3.74
CA ALA A 65 2.65 7.17 3.61
C ALA A 65 3.05 5.73 3.24
N GLU A 66 2.17 4.74 3.41
CA GLU A 66 2.49 3.34 3.06
C GLU A 66 2.66 3.13 1.55
N ASP A 67 2.05 3.97 0.69
CA ASP A 67 2.27 3.92 -0.76
C ASP A 67 3.54 4.65 -1.24
N THR A 68 4.33 5.22 -0.33
CA THR A 68 5.57 5.91 -0.71
C THR A 68 6.65 4.93 -1.17
N ASP A 69 7.46 5.33 -2.14
CA ASP A 69 8.56 4.50 -2.63
C ASP A 69 9.57 4.16 -1.50
N PRO A 70 10.04 2.90 -1.37
CA PRO A 70 9.74 1.71 -2.18
C PRO A 70 8.71 0.75 -1.54
N ARG A 71 7.86 1.24 -0.64
CA ARG A 71 7.02 0.41 0.24
C ARG A 71 5.93 -0.37 -0.49
N TYR A 72 5.34 0.24 -1.53
CA TYR A 72 4.29 -0.35 -2.37
C TYR A 72 4.65 -1.72 -2.97
N LEU A 73 5.95 -2.05 -3.06
CA LEU A 73 6.43 -3.34 -3.55
C LEU A 73 5.96 -4.53 -2.70
N ASN A 74 5.63 -4.30 -1.42
CA ASN A 74 5.27 -5.36 -0.48
C ASN A 74 3.75 -5.42 -0.18
N HIS A 75 2.90 -4.85 -1.03
CA HIS A 75 1.45 -4.70 -0.77
C HIS A 75 0.58 -5.90 -1.19
N TYR A 76 1.20 -7.01 -1.56
CA TYR A 76 0.50 -8.20 -2.06
C TYR A 76 0.52 -9.32 -1.03
N TYR A 77 -0.57 -10.08 -0.94
CA TYR A 77 -0.66 -11.29 -0.14
C TYR A 77 -1.63 -12.28 -0.76
N ASP A 78 -1.10 -13.36 -1.35
CA ASP A 78 -1.89 -14.49 -1.80
C ASP A 78 -2.22 -15.41 -0.60
N PRO A 79 -3.50 -15.53 -0.19
CA PRO A 79 -3.87 -16.34 0.96
C PRO A 79 -3.75 -17.86 0.71
N THR A 80 -3.62 -18.30 -0.54
CA THR A 80 -3.50 -19.72 -0.90
C THR A 80 -2.05 -20.22 -0.78
N THR A 81 -1.08 -19.36 -1.04
CA THR A 81 0.36 -19.67 -1.00
C THR A 81 1.10 -19.01 0.16
N GLY A 82 0.52 -17.94 0.73
CA GLY A 82 1.13 -17.11 1.76
C GLY A 82 2.15 -16.09 1.23
N GLN A 83 2.31 -15.99 -0.10
CA GLN A 83 3.37 -15.23 -0.75
C GLN A 83 2.94 -13.79 -1.11
N GLY A 84 3.93 -12.91 -1.28
CA GLY A 84 3.75 -11.59 -1.86
C GLY A 84 3.90 -11.58 -3.37
N LEU A 85 4.12 -10.38 -3.93
CA LEU A 85 4.21 -10.20 -5.38
C LEU A 85 5.31 -11.10 -5.96
N ASN A 86 4.95 -11.97 -6.91
CA ASN A 86 5.88 -12.88 -7.58
C ASN A 86 6.73 -13.76 -6.62
N GLY A 87 6.14 -14.19 -5.49
CA GLY A 87 6.83 -15.01 -4.50
C GLY A 87 7.69 -14.22 -3.51
N GLY A 88 7.64 -12.88 -3.56
CA GLY A 88 8.34 -11.99 -2.65
C GLY A 88 7.76 -11.92 -1.23
N ILE A 89 8.23 -10.92 -0.47
CA ILE A 89 7.72 -10.61 0.86
C ILE A 89 6.24 -10.23 0.75
N SER A 90 5.38 -10.90 1.51
CA SER A 90 3.96 -10.57 1.53
C SER A 90 3.63 -9.37 2.42
N ALA A 91 2.50 -8.71 2.17
CA ALA A 91 1.95 -7.65 3.01
C ALA A 91 1.86 -8.08 4.48
N LYS A 92 1.49 -9.35 4.72
CA LYS A 92 1.45 -9.92 6.07
C LYS A 92 2.84 -10.00 6.72
N GLN A 93 3.87 -10.40 5.99
CA GLN A 93 5.25 -10.42 6.50
C GLN A 93 5.80 -9.00 6.67
N TRP A 94 5.50 -8.12 5.72
CA TRP A 94 5.88 -6.71 5.74
C TRP A 94 5.28 -5.95 6.92
N ALA A 95 4.06 -6.28 7.34
CA ALA A 95 3.44 -5.75 8.56
C ALA A 95 4.23 -6.11 9.84
N GLN A 96 5.02 -7.18 9.82
CA GLN A 96 5.72 -7.72 10.99
C GLN A 96 7.20 -7.34 11.03
N VAL A 97 7.85 -7.29 9.86
CA VAL A 97 9.27 -6.99 9.73
C VAL A 97 9.49 -6.10 8.51
N GLN A 98 9.96 -4.88 8.74
CA GLN A 98 10.23 -3.92 7.68
C GLN A 98 11.72 -3.60 7.60
N GLY A 99 12.30 -3.84 6.45
CA GLY A 99 13.63 -3.35 6.09
C GLY A 99 13.50 -2.30 5.00
N SER A 100 13.21 -1.04 5.36
CA SER A 100 13.14 0.06 4.39
C SER A 100 13.94 1.27 4.84
N ILE A 101 14.56 1.94 3.87
CA ILE A 101 15.14 3.28 4.03
C ILE A 101 14.08 4.34 4.39
N SER A 102 12.81 4.10 4.08
CA SER A 102 11.67 4.94 4.48
C SER A 102 11.21 4.70 5.94
N GLY A 103 11.94 3.87 6.68
CA GLY A 103 11.75 3.62 8.10
C GLY A 103 10.89 2.39 8.42
N ASP A 104 10.96 1.98 9.69
CA ASP A 104 10.22 0.84 10.23
C ASP A 104 8.93 1.30 10.91
N TYR A 105 7.83 0.68 10.48
CA TYR A 105 6.45 0.85 10.96
C TYR A 105 5.77 -0.51 11.19
N SER A 106 6.56 -1.57 11.39
CA SER A 106 6.07 -2.89 11.76
C SER A 106 5.32 -2.89 13.10
N GLU A 107 4.53 -3.94 13.36
CA GLU A 107 3.83 -4.13 14.64
C GLU A 107 4.77 -3.97 15.84
N LYS A 108 5.97 -4.56 15.76
CA LYS A 108 6.99 -4.42 16.80
C LYS A 108 7.41 -2.96 16.99
N ALA A 109 7.71 -2.25 15.90
CA ALA A 109 8.11 -0.85 15.95
C ALA A 109 6.99 0.05 16.52
N ILE A 110 5.73 -0.24 16.22
CA ILE A 110 4.57 0.47 16.79
C ILE A 110 4.56 0.34 18.31
N LEU A 111 4.66 -0.89 18.83
CA LEU A 111 4.64 -1.16 20.26
C LEU A 111 5.83 -0.53 20.98
N GLU A 112 7.02 -0.59 20.39
CA GLU A 112 8.23 0.01 20.97
C GLU A 112 8.14 1.54 21.02
N ASN A 113 7.74 2.18 19.92
CA ASN A 113 7.57 3.63 19.87
C ASN A 113 6.51 4.10 20.86
N TYR A 114 5.39 3.37 21.00
CA TYR A 114 4.36 3.71 21.97
C TYR A 114 4.89 3.65 23.41
N LYS A 115 5.62 2.58 23.76
CA LYS A 115 6.25 2.42 25.09
C LYS A 115 7.26 3.52 25.40
N GLN A 116 7.99 3.99 24.39
CA GLN A 116 9.00 5.05 24.53
C GLN A 116 8.40 6.47 24.51
N GLY A 117 7.07 6.61 24.38
CA GLY A 117 6.40 7.91 24.29
C GLY A 117 6.49 8.58 22.91
N ASN A 118 7.02 7.90 21.90
CA ASN A 118 7.00 8.36 20.51
C ASN A 118 5.65 8.04 19.85
N TYR A 119 4.59 8.67 20.37
CA TYR A 119 3.22 8.38 19.98
C TYR A 119 2.96 8.69 18.51
N LYS A 120 3.51 9.79 17.97
CA LYS A 120 3.34 10.12 16.55
C LYS A 120 3.79 8.97 15.66
N ARG A 121 4.99 8.43 15.90
CA ARG A 121 5.53 7.31 15.12
C ARG A 121 4.68 6.04 15.29
N ALA A 122 4.22 5.75 16.50
CA ALA A 122 3.37 4.60 16.77
C ALA A 122 2.03 4.69 16.04
N TYR A 123 1.34 5.83 16.10
CA TYR A 123 0.06 6.04 15.44
C TYR A 123 0.18 6.09 13.92
N GLN A 124 1.26 6.69 13.38
CA GLN A 124 1.57 6.55 11.95
C GLN A 124 1.72 5.08 11.57
N GLY A 125 2.43 4.28 12.36
CA GLY A 125 2.56 2.84 12.09
C GLY A 125 1.21 2.10 12.09
N VAL A 126 0.27 2.46 12.97
CA VAL A 126 -1.11 1.91 12.88
C VAL A 126 -1.75 2.23 11.52
N GLY A 127 -1.53 3.44 10.99
CA GLY A 127 -1.94 3.82 9.64
C GLY A 127 -1.34 2.94 8.54
N HIS A 128 -0.04 2.67 8.61
CA HIS A 128 0.65 1.77 7.68
C HIS A 128 0.06 0.35 7.71
N ILE A 129 -0.26 -0.18 8.89
CA ILE A 129 -0.88 -1.51 9.01
C ILE A 129 -2.32 -1.52 8.46
N LEU A 130 -3.10 -0.47 8.71
CA LEU A 130 -4.45 -0.34 8.15
C LEU A 130 -4.43 -0.30 6.62
N HIS A 131 -3.46 0.40 6.03
CA HIS A 131 -3.25 0.41 4.58
C HIS A 131 -3.11 -1.00 4.02
N LEU A 132 -2.19 -1.81 4.56
CA LEU A 132 -1.96 -3.18 4.11
C LEU A 132 -3.21 -4.06 4.25
N ILE A 133 -3.99 -3.88 5.33
CA ILE A 133 -5.26 -4.60 5.52
C ILE A 133 -6.27 -4.20 4.43
N GLN A 134 -6.31 -2.92 4.06
CA GLN A 134 -7.19 -2.41 3.01
C GLN A 134 -6.81 -2.98 1.64
N ASP A 135 -5.50 -3.04 1.32
CA ASP A 135 -5.03 -3.67 0.08
C ASP A 135 -5.41 -5.16 0.03
N MET A 136 -5.29 -5.89 1.14
CA MET A 136 -5.74 -7.29 1.23
C MET A 136 -7.26 -7.47 1.07
N SER A 137 -8.05 -6.40 1.03
CA SER A 137 -9.47 -6.45 0.66
C SER A 137 -9.73 -6.27 -0.85
N VAL A 138 -8.69 -5.94 -1.63
CA VAL A 138 -8.76 -5.75 -3.07
C VAL A 138 -8.30 -7.04 -3.78
N PRO A 139 -9.10 -7.61 -4.71
CA PRO A 139 -8.74 -8.86 -5.39
C PRO A 139 -7.37 -8.84 -6.09
N ALA A 140 -6.99 -7.70 -6.69
CA ALA A 140 -5.71 -7.59 -7.39
C ALA A 140 -4.50 -7.86 -6.48
N HIS A 141 -4.53 -7.31 -5.26
CA HIS A 141 -3.48 -7.47 -4.25
C HIS A 141 -3.44 -8.86 -3.61
N THR A 142 -4.50 -9.67 -3.78
CA THR A 142 -4.59 -11.03 -3.22
C THR A 142 -4.49 -12.15 -4.27
N ARG A 143 -4.47 -11.80 -5.55
CA ARG A 143 -4.33 -12.74 -6.67
C ARG A 143 -3.05 -12.57 -7.47
N ASN A 144 -2.19 -11.64 -7.02
CA ASN A 144 -0.95 -11.32 -7.71
C ASN A 144 -1.21 -10.68 -9.09
N ASP A 145 -2.30 -9.90 -9.22
CA ASP A 145 -2.65 -9.20 -10.46
C ASP A 145 -2.03 -7.78 -10.41
N SER A 146 -0.86 -7.61 -11.05
CA SER A 146 -0.09 -6.34 -11.08
C SER A 146 -0.07 -5.66 -12.44
#